data_AF-K9JTA7-F1
#
_entry.id   AF-K9JTA7-F1
#
_cell.length_a   1.000
_cell.length_b   1.000
_cell.length_c   1.000
_cell.angle_alpha   90.00
_cell.angle_beta   90.00
_cell.angle_gamma   90.00
#
_symmetry.space_group_name_H-M   'P 1'
#
loop_
_entity.id
_entity.type
_entity.pdbx_description
1 polymer ?
#
loop_
_entity_poly.entity_id
_entity_poly.type
_entity_poly.pdbx_seq_one_letter_code
_entity_poly.pdbx_strand_id
1 'polypeptide(L)' 'FELLNEPVLPRGVAKETLGTFYKDVIAAIRSVDQGHMVILEGDKYAHGFDMLVPPPDDNLMYSFHYYNP' A
#
# COMPACT_ATOMS: atom_id res chain seq x y z
N PHE A 1 0.79 -1.40 10.99
CA PHE A 1 0.46 -2.61 10.20
C PHE A 1 1.12 -2.49 8.84
N GLU A 2 1.90 -3.47 8.42
CA GLU A 2 2.27 -3.67 7.01
C GLU A 2 1.10 -4.43 6.36
N LEU A 3 0.53 -3.90 5.28
CA LEU A 3 -0.75 -4.40 4.76
C LEU A 3 -0.60 -5.51 3.72
N LEU A 4 0.45 -5.46 2.89
CA LEU A 4 0.68 -6.41 1.81
C LEU A 4 2.14 -6.33 1.33
N ASN A 5 2.92 -7.33 1.72
CA ASN A 5 4.30 -7.51 1.31
C ASN A 5 4.47 -7.78 -0.20
N GLU A 6 5.37 -7.06 -0.84
CA GLU A 6 5.81 -7.15 -2.24
C GLU A 6 4.67 -7.34 -3.26
N PRO A 7 3.72 -6.39 -3.37
CA PRO A 7 2.61 -6.52 -4.29
C PRO A 7 3.05 -6.70 -5.76
N VAL A 8 2.34 -7.59 -6.46
CA VAL A 8 2.39 -7.72 -7.93
C VAL A 8 0.98 -7.84 -8.45
N LEU A 9 0.57 -6.87 -9.26
CA LEU A 9 -0.74 -6.90 -9.90
C LEU A 9 -0.78 -7.94 -11.03
N PRO A 10 -1.84 -8.77 -11.11
CA PRO A 10 -2.04 -9.66 -12.24
C PRO A 10 -2.17 -8.89 -13.57
N ARG A 11 -1.79 -9.54 -14.67
CA ARG A 11 -1.90 -8.95 -16.01
C ARG A 11 -3.35 -8.52 -16.28
N GLY A 12 -3.52 -7.27 -16.73
CA GLY A 12 -4.83 -6.70 -17.06
C GLY A 12 -5.57 -6.06 -15.88
N VAL A 13 -5.03 -6.13 -14.67
CA VAL A 13 -5.55 -5.39 -13.51
C VAL A 13 -5.00 -3.97 -13.55
N ALA A 14 -5.88 -2.98 -13.34
CA ALA A 14 -5.50 -1.58 -13.28
C ALA A 14 -4.71 -1.28 -12.00
N LYS A 15 -3.71 -0.40 -12.07
CA LYS A 15 -2.88 -0.04 -10.91
C LYS A 15 -3.68 0.57 -9.75
N GLU A 16 -4.76 1.27 -10.09
CA GLU A 16 -5.68 1.89 -9.15
C GLU A 16 -6.41 0.86 -8.29
N THR A 17 -6.51 -0.41 -8.73
CA THR A 17 -7.10 -1.49 -7.94
C THR A 17 -6.34 -1.70 -6.63
N LEU A 18 -5.01 -1.60 -6.64
CA LEU A 18 -4.20 -1.69 -5.41
C LEU A 18 -4.45 -0.49 -4.48
N GLY A 19 -4.52 0.72 -5.05
CA GLY A 19 -4.81 1.93 -4.29
C GLY A 19 -6.19 1.90 -3.63
N THR A 20 -7.22 1.42 -4.33
CA THR A 20 -8.57 1.22 -3.77
C THR A 20 -8.57 0.17 -2.68
N PHE A 21 -7.90 -0.98 -2.89
CA PHE A 21 -7.76 -2.01 -1.86
C PHE A 21 -7.15 -1.43 -0.57
N TYR A 22 -6.07 -0.67 -0.65
CA TYR A 22 -5.47 -0.06 0.54
C TYR A 22 -6.39 0.94 1.23
N LYS A 23 -7.13 1.76 0.49
CA LYS A 23 -8.13 2.68 1.08
C LYS A 23 -9.19 1.92 1.87
N ASP A 24 -9.70 0.83 1.31
CA ASP A 24 -10.73 0.02 1.96
C ASP A 24 -10.21 -0.65 3.24
N VAL A 25 -9.00 -1.21 3.19
CA VAL A 25 -8.34 -1.84 4.36
C VAL A 25 -8.02 -0.81 5.44
N ILE A 26 -7.48 0.36 5.07
CA ILE A 26 -7.21 1.45 6.01
C ILE A 26 -8.50 1.92 6.68
N ALA A 27 -9.59 2.12 5.91
CA ALA A 27 -10.87 2.52 6.47
C ALA A 27 -11.39 1.50 7.49
N ALA A 28 -11.24 0.20 7.19
CA ALA A 28 -11.59 -0.87 8.12
C ALA A 28 -10.71 -0.84 9.39
N ILE A 29 -9.39 -0.66 9.26
CA ILE A 29 -8.48 -0.52 10.41
C ILE A 29 -8.85 0.69 11.25
N ARG A 30 -9.04 1.87 10.66
CA ARG A 30 -9.38 3.10 11.36
C ARG A 30 -10.73 2.99 12.08
N SER A 31 -11.65 2.15 11.63
CA SER A 31 -12.91 1.91 12.37
C SER A 31 -12.71 1.32 13.78
N VAL A 32 -11.55 0.71 14.06
CA VAL A 32 -11.23 0.09 15.36
C VAL A 32 -9.92 0.60 15.98
N ASP A 33 -9.02 1.16 15.19
CA ASP A 33 -7.68 1.58 15.59
C ASP A 33 -7.19 2.82 14.82
N GLN A 34 -7.13 3.93 15.52
CA GLN A 34 -6.75 5.25 15.00
C GLN A 34 -5.26 5.56 15.20
N GLY A 35 -4.53 4.77 16.00
CA GLY A 35 -3.20 5.15 16.50
C GLY A 35 -2.05 4.49 15.76
N HIS A 36 -2.22 3.25 15.30
CA HIS A 36 -1.11 2.55 14.67
C HIS A 36 -0.79 3.10 13.28
N MET A 37 0.50 3.28 13.03
CA MET A 37 1.04 3.62 11.71
C MET A 37 0.75 2.48 10.72
N VAL A 38 0.34 2.83 9.51
CA VAL A 38 0.13 1.89 8.40
C VAL A 38 1.32 1.96 7.44
N ILE A 39 1.80 0.82 6.97
CA ILE A 39 2.92 0.71 6.04
C ILE A 39 2.38 0.14 4.73
N LEU A 40 2.61 0.85 3.62
CA LEU A 40 2.15 0.48 2.28
C LEU A 40 3.33 0.24 1.34
N GLU A 41 3.18 -0.77 0.50
CA GLU A 41 4.12 -1.10 -0.57
C GLU A 41 3.50 -0.86 -1.94
N GLY A 42 4.36 -0.56 -2.90
CA GLY A 42 3.97 -0.37 -4.30
C GLY A 42 3.83 -1.67 -5.08
N ASP A 43 3.25 -1.58 -6.28
CA ASP A 43 3.29 -2.67 -7.27
C ASP A 43 4.74 -3.01 -7.66
N LYS A 44 4.93 -4.11 -8.40
CA LYS A 44 6.21 -4.59 -8.92
C LYS A 44 7.23 -4.87 -7.81
N TYR A 45 6.83 -5.63 -6.78
CA TYR A 45 7.67 -5.96 -5.64
C TYR A 45 8.14 -4.71 -4.89
N ALA A 46 7.20 -3.83 -4.53
CA ALA A 46 7.45 -2.60 -3.79
C ALA A 46 8.33 -1.56 -4.53
N HIS A 47 8.26 -1.52 -5.88
CA HIS A 47 9.03 -0.58 -6.70
C HIS A 47 8.17 0.45 -7.46
N GLY A 48 6.84 0.30 -7.51
CA GLY A 48 5.92 1.21 -8.21
C GLY A 48 4.88 1.82 -7.28
N PHE A 49 4.97 3.13 -6.99
CA PHE A 49 4.15 3.83 -5.99
C PHE A 49 3.14 4.82 -6.58
N ASP A 50 3.02 4.88 -7.90
CA ASP A 50 2.22 5.89 -8.59
C ASP A 50 0.71 5.80 -8.32
N MET A 51 0.22 4.64 -7.86
CA MET A 51 -1.17 4.44 -7.42
C MET A 51 -1.45 4.91 -5.98
N LEU A 52 -0.42 5.30 -5.22
CA LEU A 52 -0.52 5.66 -3.80
C LEU A 52 -0.49 7.18 -3.57
N VAL A 53 -0.60 7.98 -4.64
CA VAL A 53 -0.60 9.45 -4.59
C VAL A 53 -1.99 9.98 -5.01
N PRO A 54 -2.63 10.85 -4.20
CA PRO A 54 -2.21 11.28 -2.87
C PRO A 54 -2.27 10.16 -1.81
N PRO A 55 -1.54 10.29 -0.69
CA PRO A 55 -1.53 9.31 0.38
C PRO A 55 -2.94 9.05 0.94
N PRO A 56 -3.33 7.79 1.21
CA PRO A 56 -4.69 7.45 1.66
C PRO A 56 -4.97 7.65 3.15
N ASP A 57 -3.97 7.96 3.98
CA ASP A 57 -4.06 8.15 5.44
C ASP A 57 -2.99 9.13 5.90
N ASP A 58 -3.22 9.82 7.02
CA ASP A 58 -2.28 10.81 7.57
C ASP A 58 -1.14 10.16 8.38
N ASN A 59 -1.33 8.94 8.89
CA ASN A 59 -0.35 8.21 9.71
C ASN A 59 0.14 6.95 8.97
N LEU A 60 0.85 7.18 7.85
CA LEU A 60 1.40 6.12 7.02
C LEU A 60 2.90 6.27 6.70
N MET A 61 3.49 5.16 6.28
CA MET A 61 4.84 5.06 5.73
C MET A 61 4.79 4.24 4.44
N TYR A 62 5.63 4.59 3.45
CA TYR A 62 5.88 3.72 2.30
C TYR A 62 7.14 2.89 2.53
N SER A 63 7.08 1.58 2.32
CA SER A 63 8.27 0.70 2.29
C SER A 63 8.58 0.24 0.87
N PHE A 64 9.86 0.00 0.63
CA PHE A 64 10.38 -0.59 -0.60
C PHE A 64 11.44 -1.62 -0.24
N HIS A 65 11.60 -2.64 -1.08
CA HIS A 65 12.66 -3.64 -0.91
C HIS A 65 13.75 -3.40 -1.95
N TYR A 66 15.01 -3.56 -1.54
CA TYR A 66 16.14 -3.38 -2.44
C TYR A 66 17.21 -4.41 -2.12
N TYR A 67 17.40 -5.34 -3.06
CA TYR A 67 18.40 -6.39 -2.99
C TYR A 67 19.39 -6.16 -4.13
N ASN A 68 20.56 -5.60 -3.80
CA ASN A 68 21.69 -5.52 -4.72
C ASN A 68 22.62 -6.73 -4.48
N PRO A 69 23.26 -7.31 -5.51
CA PRO A 69 24.33 -8.28 -5.32
C PRO A 69 25.49 -7.72 -4.48
#